data_AF-A0A2E7UIJ4-F1
#
_entry.id   AF-A0A2E7UIJ4-F1
#
_cell.length_a   1.000
_cell.length_b   1.000
_cell.length_c   1.000
_cell.angle_alpha   90.00
_cell.angle_beta   90.00
_cell.angle_gamma   90.00
#
_symmetry.space_group_name_H-M   'P 1'
#
loop_
_entity.id
_entity.type
_entity.pdbx_description
1 polymer ?
#
loop_
_entity_poly.entity_id
_entity_poly.type
_entity_poly.pdbx_seq_one_letter_code
_entity_poly.pdbx_strand_id
1 'polypeptide(L)'
;MKAILTLLIINSLILISCGNNTTIEEDLLSSPPSNERRGRPQDNYECQISSSGHCIFTGDPHKTILKPGTDKILDREDQYLFSMEGAVALNSSGNILNASGRPAFDGDYLGYDPEHKEGLSSDAKAFHRVMATMFSIRNALMYDIAAITQTEWDILINELAIREVKNSTYTDGPTPRDNYYGRQGIFDLAKNPQGRNIHHEVMKFLEESGIFLLCHVTSDDFGQMLKDTHPEGHDPCQVAEITSKVPF
;
A
#
# COMPACT_ATOMS: atom_id res chain seq x y z
N MET A 1 -77.88 50.81 9.38
CA MET A 1 -77.74 50.28 8.01
C MET A 1 -76.25 50.30 7.65
N LYS A 2 -75.67 49.11 7.36
CA LYS A 2 -74.29 48.79 6.86
C LYS A 2 -73.12 49.25 7.76
N ALA A 3 -72.47 48.41 8.59
CA ALA A 3 -71.55 47.28 8.31
C ALA A 3 -70.34 47.71 7.44
N ILE A 4 -69.08 47.58 7.88
CA ILE A 4 -68.20 46.39 7.78
C ILE A 4 -66.92 46.75 8.60
N LEU A 5 -66.54 46.06 9.68
CA LEU A 5 -65.91 44.74 9.84
C LEU A 5 -64.44 44.68 9.39
N THR A 6 -63.49 44.60 10.34
CA THR A 6 -62.45 43.54 10.31
C THR A 6 -61.95 43.23 11.72
N LEU A 7 -61.95 41.93 12.01
CA LEU A 7 -61.68 41.19 13.25
C LEU A 7 -60.13 41.11 13.49
N LEU A 8 -59.56 41.27 14.70
CA LEU A 8 -59.52 40.35 15.87
C LEU A 8 -58.64 39.10 15.52
N ILE A 9 -57.61 38.66 16.27
CA ILE A 9 -57.59 37.98 17.60
C ILE A 9 -56.11 37.59 17.84
N ILE A 10 -55.41 38.11 18.87
CA ILE A 10 -55.26 37.58 20.27
C ILE A 10 -54.24 36.42 20.34
N ASN A 11 -53.09 36.59 21.01
CA ASN A 11 -52.82 36.33 22.46
C ASN A 11 -52.80 34.81 22.76
N SER A 12 -51.91 34.20 23.54
CA SER A 12 -50.97 34.62 24.57
C SER A 12 -50.02 33.46 24.90
N LEU A 13 -48.90 33.83 25.54
CA LEU A 13 -48.00 33.12 26.47
C LEU A 13 -48.38 31.70 26.95
N ILE A 14 -47.34 30.89 27.20
CA ILE A 14 -47.03 30.27 28.51
C ILE A 14 -45.54 29.82 28.53
N LEU A 15 -44.86 30.07 29.66
CA LEU A 15 -43.48 29.71 30.07
C LEU A 15 -43.43 28.29 30.67
N ILE A 16 -42.21 27.73 30.87
CA ILE A 16 -41.71 26.65 31.79
C ILE A 16 -40.66 25.81 31.03
N SER A 17 -39.56 25.23 31.53
CA SER A 17 -38.70 25.29 32.73
C SER A 17 -37.66 24.14 32.59
N CYS A 18 -36.44 24.33 33.11
CA CYS A 18 -35.44 23.36 33.63
C CYS A 18 -35.02 22.06 32.88
N GLY A 19 -33.69 21.82 32.84
CA GLY A 19 -33.11 20.58 33.40
C GLY A 19 -32.14 19.71 32.56
N ASN A 20 -30.86 19.74 32.97
CA ASN A 20 -29.85 18.66 33.08
C ASN A 20 -29.20 17.91 31.88
N ASN A 21 -27.86 17.98 31.89
CA ASN A 21 -26.81 16.96 31.68
C ASN A 21 -26.97 15.89 30.59
N THR A 22 -26.05 15.92 29.61
CA THR A 22 -25.54 14.72 28.93
C THR A 22 -24.10 14.91 28.44
N THR A 23 -23.22 14.04 28.95
CA THR A 23 -22.15 13.27 28.25
C THR A 23 -21.26 13.92 27.18
N ILE A 24 -19.95 13.84 27.48
CA ILE A 24 -18.78 13.61 26.62
C ILE A 24 -19.12 13.19 25.18
N GLU A 25 -18.63 13.94 24.21
CA GLU A 25 -18.41 13.46 22.85
C GLU A 25 -16.95 13.75 22.48
N GLU A 26 -16.20 12.68 22.22
CA GLU A 26 -14.84 12.69 21.69
C GLU A 26 -14.84 13.43 20.34
N ASP A 27 -14.07 14.51 20.27
CA ASP A 27 -13.82 15.24 19.03
C ASP A 27 -13.03 14.33 18.07
N LEU A 28 -13.73 13.85 17.05
CA LEU A 28 -13.19 13.08 15.94
C LEU A 28 -11.98 13.80 15.35
N LEU A 29 -10.81 13.15 15.40
CA LEU A 29 -9.69 13.45 14.51
C LEU A 29 -10.14 13.16 13.07
N SER A 30 -10.70 14.17 12.41
CA SER A 30 -11.00 14.13 10.99
C SER A 30 -9.70 14.01 10.20
N SER A 31 -9.56 12.95 9.41
CA SER A 31 -8.50 12.80 8.42
C SER A 31 -8.39 14.06 7.55
N PRO A 32 -7.18 14.58 7.27
CA PRO A 32 -7.03 15.75 6.42
C PRO A 32 -7.45 15.41 4.97
N PRO A 33 -7.96 16.39 4.21
CA PRO A 33 -8.53 16.15 2.89
C PRO A 33 -7.47 15.66 1.92
N SER A 34 -7.84 14.64 1.13
CA SER A 34 -7.04 14.12 0.04
C SER A 34 -6.76 15.21 -0.99
N ASN A 35 -5.50 15.64 -1.08
CA ASN A 35 -5.04 16.44 -2.19
C ASN A 35 -5.14 15.54 -3.44
N GLU A 36 -5.99 15.90 -4.41
CA GLU A 36 -6.10 15.24 -5.71
C GLU A 36 -4.77 15.36 -6.47
N ARG A 37 -3.85 14.43 -6.18
CA ARG A 37 -2.60 14.25 -6.91
C ARG A 37 -2.93 13.53 -8.21
N ARG A 38 -2.86 14.26 -9.33
CA ARG A 38 -3.09 13.72 -10.68
C ARG A 38 -2.27 12.44 -10.88
N GLY A 39 -2.94 11.32 -11.14
CA GLY A 39 -2.30 10.06 -11.57
C GLY A 39 -2.05 9.01 -10.47
N ARG A 40 -2.28 9.30 -9.18
CA ARG A 40 -2.26 8.24 -8.14
C ARG A 40 -3.60 7.48 -8.21
N PRO A 41 -3.61 6.14 -8.39
CA PRO A 41 -4.83 5.36 -8.25
C PRO A 41 -5.47 5.64 -6.88
N GLN A 42 -6.80 5.69 -6.84
CA GLN A 42 -7.50 5.88 -5.57
C GLN A 42 -7.16 4.72 -4.64
N ASP A 43 -6.55 5.06 -3.51
CA ASP A 43 -6.23 4.11 -2.45
C ASP A 43 -7.52 3.78 -1.69
N ASN A 44 -8.01 2.56 -1.91
CA ASN A 44 -9.26 2.07 -1.32
C ASN A 44 -9.00 1.06 -0.20
N TYR A 45 -7.75 0.94 0.26
CA TYR A 45 -7.47 0.08 1.39
C TYR A 45 -7.84 0.83 2.67
N GLU A 46 -8.49 0.14 3.59
CA GLU A 46 -8.76 0.58 4.94
C GLU A 46 -8.15 -0.43 5.89
N CYS A 47 -7.48 0.06 6.92
CA CYS A 47 -6.96 -0.76 8.00
C CYS A 47 -8.07 -1.05 9.02
N GLN A 48 -8.48 -2.30 9.16
CA GLN A 48 -9.43 -2.75 10.17
C GLN A 48 -8.71 -3.55 11.26
N ILE A 49 -8.83 -3.10 12.51
CA ILE A 49 -8.21 -3.80 13.64
C ILE A 49 -8.97 -5.09 13.92
N SER A 50 -8.27 -6.22 13.77
CA SER A 50 -8.81 -7.55 14.05
C SER A 50 -8.96 -7.79 15.55
N SER A 51 -9.70 -8.84 15.92
CA SER A 51 -9.84 -9.26 17.32
C SER A 51 -8.50 -9.66 17.98
N SER A 52 -7.50 -10.03 17.18
CA SER A 52 -6.13 -10.29 17.65
C SER A 52 -5.25 -9.04 17.71
N GLY A 53 -5.81 -7.86 17.44
CA GLY A 53 -5.12 -6.57 17.56
C GLY A 53 -4.26 -6.19 16.35
N HIS A 54 -4.34 -6.92 15.25
CA HIS A 54 -3.58 -6.62 14.02
C HIS A 54 -4.40 -5.73 13.09
N CYS A 55 -3.73 -4.87 12.33
CA CYS A 55 -4.33 -4.13 11.24
C CYS A 55 -4.46 -5.03 10.01
N ILE A 56 -5.67 -5.41 9.63
CA ILE A 56 -5.96 -6.18 8.41
C ILE A 56 -6.60 -5.26 7.39
N PHE A 57 -6.02 -5.21 6.20
CA PHE A 57 -6.46 -4.27 5.17
C PHE A 57 -7.69 -4.80 4.43
N THR A 58 -8.54 -3.89 3.95
CA THR A 58 -9.58 -4.21 2.96
C THR A 58 -8.96 -4.52 1.60
N GLY A 59 -9.78 -4.93 0.64
CA GLY A 59 -9.33 -5.39 -0.69
C GLY A 59 -8.85 -6.83 -0.71
N ASP A 60 -8.47 -7.32 -1.89
CA ASP A 60 -8.11 -8.72 -2.06
C ASP A 60 -6.59 -8.96 -2.02
N PRO A 61 -6.15 -10.04 -1.34
CA PRO A 61 -4.79 -10.52 -1.44
C PRO A 61 -4.49 -11.03 -2.85
N HIS A 62 -3.23 -10.89 -3.29
CA HIS A 62 -2.79 -11.47 -4.56
C HIS A 62 -2.94 -12.99 -4.53
N LYS A 63 -3.60 -13.54 -5.54
CA LYS A 63 -3.93 -14.98 -5.60
C LYS A 63 -2.73 -15.86 -5.93
N THR A 64 -1.74 -15.30 -6.63
CA THR A 64 -0.52 -16.00 -7.03
C THR A 64 0.69 -15.22 -6.55
N ILE A 65 1.58 -15.88 -5.82
CA ILE A 65 2.71 -15.26 -5.12
C ILE A 65 4.01 -16.00 -5.41
N LEU A 66 5.12 -15.27 -5.37
CA LEU A 66 6.45 -15.87 -5.40
C LEU A 66 6.77 -16.48 -4.04
N LYS A 67 7.09 -17.77 -3.99
CA LYS A 67 7.66 -18.39 -2.79
C LYS A 67 9.05 -17.80 -2.54
N PRO A 68 9.25 -17.07 -1.42
CA PRO A 68 10.52 -16.43 -1.12
C PRO A 68 11.73 -17.37 -1.17
N GLY A 69 12.85 -16.87 -1.71
CA GLY A 69 14.10 -17.65 -1.84
C GLY A 69 14.06 -18.77 -2.88
N THR A 70 13.03 -18.82 -3.73
CA THR A 70 12.89 -19.81 -4.82
C THR A 70 12.40 -19.13 -6.09
N ASP A 71 12.31 -19.89 -7.18
CA ASP A 71 11.66 -19.45 -8.43
C ASP A 71 10.24 -20.03 -8.59
N LYS A 72 9.58 -20.44 -7.50
CA LYS A 72 8.25 -21.08 -7.57
C LYS A 72 7.14 -20.05 -7.37
N ILE A 73 6.17 -20.03 -8.28
CA ILE A 73 4.89 -19.35 -8.09
C ILE A 73 3.89 -20.33 -7.50
N LEU A 74 3.24 -19.91 -6.41
CA LEU A 74 2.24 -20.68 -5.69
C LEU A 74 0.89 -19.95 -5.70
N ASP A 75 -0.20 -20.69 -5.48
CA ASP A 75 -1.47 -20.12 -5.04
C ASP A 75 -1.49 -19.85 -3.52
N ARG A 76 -2.65 -19.48 -2.97
CA ARG A 76 -2.83 -19.20 -1.53
C ARG A 76 -2.87 -20.47 -0.68
N GLU A 77 -3.05 -21.63 -1.29
CA GLU A 77 -3.06 -22.95 -0.67
C GLU A 77 -1.68 -23.62 -0.74
N ASP A 78 -0.62 -22.85 -1.03
CA ASP A 78 0.76 -23.29 -1.21
C ASP A 78 0.97 -24.33 -2.33
N GLN A 79 0.03 -24.43 -3.27
CA GLN A 79 0.18 -25.33 -4.41
C GLN A 79 1.05 -24.67 -5.48
N TYR A 80 2.00 -25.45 -5.99
CA TYR A 80 2.86 -25.01 -7.08
C TYR A 80 2.04 -24.85 -8.38
N LEU A 81 2.18 -23.68 -9.02
CA LEU A 81 1.54 -23.38 -10.29
C LEU A 81 2.55 -23.42 -11.44
N PHE A 82 3.61 -22.60 -11.36
CA PHE A 82 4.61 -22.46 -12.42
C PHE A 82 5.89 -21.79 -11.91
N SER A 83 6.90 -21.68 -12.78
CA SER A 83 8.19 -21.07 -12.47
C SER A 83 8.20 -19.56 -12.76
N MET A 84 9.03 -18.82 -12.01
CA MET A 84 9.37 -17.41 -12.27
C MET A 84 9.91 -17.16 -13.69
N GLU A 85 10.52 -18.17 -14.30
CA GLU A 85 11.10 -18.08 -15.65
C GLU A 85 10.08 -17.63 -16.70
N GLY A 86 8.84 -18.13 -16.62
CA GLY A 86 7.73 -17.73 -17.51
C GLY A 86 6.71 -16.80 -16.85
N ALA A 87 6.98 -16.29 -15.64
CA ALA A 87 6.01 -15.50 -14.90
C ALA A 87 5.94 -14.04 -15.40
N VAL A 88 4.72 -13.58 -15.66
CA VAL A 88 4.38 -12.19 -15.99
C VAL A 88 3.31 -11.68 -15.02
N ALA A 89 3.36 -10.39 -14.69
CA ALA A 89 2.35 -9.73 -13.87
C ALA A 89 1.23 -9.22 -14.79
N LEU A 90 -0.02 -9.48 -14.42
CA LEU A 90 -1.21 -9.10 -15.15
C LEU A 90 -2.14 -8.28 -14.25
N ASN A 91 -2.95 -7.42 -14.85
CA ASN A 91 -4.05 -6.76 -14.15
C ASN A 91 -5.28 -7.69 -14.05
N SER A 92 -6.32 -7.21 -13.36
CA SER A 92 -7.59 -7.94 -13.17
C SER A 92 -8.33 -8.33 -14.45
N SER A 93 -8.02 -7.69 -15.58
CA SER A 93 -8.57 -8.03 -16.90
C SER A 93 -7.74 -9.07 -17.66
N GLY A 94 -6.65 -9.57 -17.06
CA GLY A 94 -5.73 -10.51 -17.68
C GLY A 94 -4.78 -9.90 -18.71
N ASN A 95 -4.62 -8.57 -18.71
CA ASN A 95 -3.62 -7.92 -19.57
C ASN A 95 -2.28 -7.86 -18.85
N ILE A 96 -1.20 -8.20 -19.57
CA ILE A 96 0.17 -8.09 -19.07
C ILE A 96 0.48 -6.62 -18.74
N LEU A 97 1.05 -6.40 -17.56
CA LEU A 97 1.44 -5.07 -17.10
C LEU A 97 2.69 -4.60 -17.83
N ASN A 98 2.63 -3.38 -18.38
CA ASN A 98 3.81 -2.70 -18.88
C ASN A 98 4.75 -2.30 -17.74
N ALA A 99 6.05 -2.44 -17.98
CA ALA A 99 7.06 -2.06 -17.00
C ALA A 99 6.97 -0.56 -16.69
N SER A 100 6.82 -0.24 -15.40
CA SER A 100 6.60 1.12 -14.90
C SER A 100 6.95 1.21 -13.41
N GLY A 101 6.87 2.41 -12.84
CA GLY A 101 7.00 2.63 -11.38
C GLY A 101 5.72 2.39 -10.59
N ARG A 102 4.66 1.82 -11.20
CA ARG A 102 3.39 1.59 -10.49
C ARG A 102 3.57 0.51 -9.42
N PRO A 103 3.12 0.74 -8.17
CA PRO A 103 3.15 -0.28 -7.14
C PRO A 103 2.20 -1.45 -7.47
N ALA A 104 2.40 -2.56 -6.76
CA ALA A 104 1.45 -3.67 -6.73
C ALA A 104 0.05 -3.18 -6.32
N PHE A 105 -0.98 -3.57 -7.09
CA PHE A 105 -2.34 -3.09 -6.89
C PHE A 105 -3.35 -4.22 -6.78
N ASP A 106 -4.51 -3.94 -6.19
CA ASP A 106 -5.57 -4.91 -6.03
C ASP A 106 -6.03 -5.49 -7.38
N GLY A 107 -6.29 -6.79 -7.40
CA GLY A 107 -6.66 -7.53 -8.61
C GLY A 107 -5.50 -7.85 -9.57
N ASP A 108 -4.28 -7.34 -9.33
CA ASP A 108 -3.12 -7.84 -10.07
C ASP A 108 -2.80 -9.28 -9.65
N TYR A 109 -2.28 -10.08 -10.58
CA TYR A 109 -1.84 -11.45 -10.31
C TYR A 109 -0.68 -11.85 -11.23
N LEU A 110 0.02 -12.93 -10.88
CA LEU A 110 1.01 -13.56 -11.73
C LEU A 110 0.35 -14.64 -12.58
N GLY A 111 0.68 -14.64 -13.87
CA GLY A 111 0.31 -15.69 -14.83
C GLY A 111 1.54 -16.21 -15.57
N TYR A 112 1.34 -17.27 -16.34
CA TYR A 112 2.41 -17.96 -17.05
C TYR A 112 2.32 -17.68 -18.54
N ASP A 113 3.32 -16.98 -19.07
CA ASP A 113 3.47 -16.68 -20.50
C ASP A 113 4.97 -16.63 -20.87
N PRO A 114 5.63 -17.80 -21.00
CA PRO A 114 7.06 -17.87 -21.26
C PRO A 114 7.45 -17.28 -22.62
N GLU A 115 6.61 -17.46 -23.65
CA GLU A 115 6.89 -16.93 -24.99
C GLU A 115 6.91 -15.40 -25.00
N HIS A 116 5.93 -14.75 -24.35
CA HIS A 116 5.94 -13.31 -24.17
C HIS A 116 7.16 -12.87 -23.34
N LYS A 117 7.41 -13.58 -22.23
CA LYS A 117 8.50 -13.26 -21.30
C LYS A 117 9.86 -13.29 -21.97
N GLU A 118 10.13 -14.26 -22.84
CA GLU A 118 11.39 -14.37 -23.59
C GLU A 118 11.68 -13.13 -24.44
N GLY A 119 10.64 -12.60 -25.10
CA GLY A 119 10.71 -11.41 -25.95
C GLY A 119 10.89 -10.07 -25.23
N LEU A 120 10.77 -10.04 -23.89
CA LEU A 120 10.93 -8.83 -23.10
C LEU A 120 12.40 -8.40 -22.96
N SER A 121 12.59 -7.08 -22.83
CA SER A 121 13.88 -6.49 -22.42
C SER A 121 14.26 -6.94 -21.01
N SER A 122 15.54 -6.81 -20.67
CA SER A 122 16.04 -7.10 -19.32
C SER A 122 15.29 -6.31 -18.24
N ASP A 123 15.01 -5.03 -18.48
CA ASP A 123 14.27 -4.17 -17.54
C ASP A 123 12.83 -4.63 -17.35
N ALA A 124 12.15 -5.04 -18.43
CA ALA A 124 10.78 -5.55 -18.32
C ALA A 124 10.75 -6.93 -17.62
N LYS A 125 11.75 -7.79 -17.86
CA LYS A 125 11.91 -9.05 -17.11
C LYS A 125 12.11 -8.79 -15.61
N ALA A 126 12.99 -7.83 -15.27
CA ALA A 126 13.25 -7.41 -13.91
C ALA A 126 12.01 -6.80 -13.25
N PHE A 127 11.26 -5.93 -13.94
CA PHE A 127 9.99 -5.37 -13.46
C PHE A 127 9.02 -6.46 -13.00
N HIS A 128 8.78 -7.48 -13.81
CA HIS A 128 7.88 -8.57 -13.43
C HIS A 128 8.39 -9.39 -12.23
N ARG A 129 9.71 -9.54 -12.07
CA ARG A 129 10.30 -10.17 -10.88
C ARG A 129 10.14 -9.30 -9.63
N VAL A 130 10.22 -7.97 -9.78
CA VAL A 130 9.88 -7.03 -8.71
C VAL A 130 8.41 -7.14 -8.31
N MET A 131 7.48 -7.16 -9.28
CA MET A 131 6.06 -7.34 -8.99
C MET A 131 5.80 -8.63 -8.21
N ALA A 132 6.40 -9.75 -8.66
CA ALA A 132 6.28 -11.03 -7.99
C ALA A 132 6.82 -11.02 -6.55
N THR A 133 7.96 -10.35 -6.33
CA THR A 133 8.55 -10.15 -4.99
C THR A 133 7.61 -9.31 -4.11
N MET A 134 7.14 -8.17 -4.62
CA MET A 134 6.31 -7.23 -3.87
C MET A 134 4.90 -7.75 -3.59
N PHE A 135 4.34 -8.65 -4.41
CA PHE A 135 3.06 -9.30 -4.12
C PHE A 135 3.13 -10.13 -2.83
N SER A 136 4.20 -10.90 -2.66
CA SER A 136 4.41 -11.69 -1.45
C SER A 136 4.56 -10.79 -0.22
N ILE A 137 5.36 -9.72 -0.34
CA ILE A 137 5.57 -8.75 0.76
C ILE A 137 4.29 -7.99 1.12
N ARG A 138 3.53 -7.58 0.12
CA ARG A 138 2.23 -6.93 0.30
C ARG A 138 1.27 -7.86 1.03
N ASN A 139 1.13 -9.11 0.59
CA ASN A 139 0.23 -10.06 1.25
C ASN A 139 0.61 -10.29 2.72
N ALA A 140 1.91 -10.43 2.98
CA ALA A 140 2.46 -10.58 4.31
C ALA A 140 2.07 -9.44 5.26
N LEU A 141 2.27 -8.19 4.83
CA LEU A 141 1.97 -7.02 5.68
C LEU A 141 0.48 -6.74 5.80
N MET A 142 -0.28 -6.92 4.72
CA MET A 142 -1.67 -6.47 4.65
C MET A 142 -2.69 -7.49 5.16
N TYR A 143 -2.39 -8.79 5.02
CA TYR A 143 -3.38 -9.85 5.25
C TYR A 143 -2.87 -10.96 6.18
N ASP A 144 -1.59 -11.33 6.07
CA ASP A 144 -1.06 -12.55 6.71
C ASP A 144 -0.22 -12.27 7.98
N ILE A 145 -0.14 -11.01 8.40
CA ILE A 145 0.79 -10.53 9.45
C ILE A 145 0.65 -11.25 10.80
N ALA A 146 -0.57 -11.70 11.13
CA ALA A 146 -0.81 -12.44 12.36
C ALA A 146 -0.04 -13.77 12.41
N ALA A 147 0.06 -14.46 11.27
CA ALA A 147 0.67 -15.78 11.16
C ALA A 147 2.20 -15.70 10.93
N ILE A 148 2.68 -14.64 10.29
CA ILE A 148 4.09 -14.52 9.91
C ILE A 148 5.00 -14.40 11.13
N THR A 149 6.04 -15.24 11.12
CA THR A 149 7.16 -15.24 12.05
C THR A 149 8.31 -14.35 11.56
N GLN A 150 9.23 -13.98 12.46
CA GLN A 150 10.44 -13.23 12.08
C GLN A 150 11.26 -13.96 11.01
N THR A 151 11.43 -15.27 11.13
CA THR A 151 12.20 -16.07 10.16
C THR A 151 11.56 -16.03 8.77
N GLU A 152 10.23 -16.17 8.68
CA GLU A 152 9.51 -16.08 7.40
C GLU A 152 9.61 -14.68 6.81
N TRP A 153 9.49 -13.64 7.66
CA TRP A 153 9.68 -12.26 7.26
C TRP A 153 11.07 -12.01 6.67
N ASP A 154 12.12 -12.47 7.34
CA ASP A 154 13.52 -12.30 6.90
C ASP A 154 13.78 -12.95 5.53
N ILE A 155 13.20 -14.13 5.27
CA ILE A 155 13.29 -14.80 3.97
C ILE A 155 12.52 -14.00 2.91
N LEU A 156 11.32 -13.53 3.25
CA LEU A 156 10.43 -12.79 2.36
C LEU A 156 11.00 -11.44 1.91
N ILE A 157 11.71 -10.74 2.80
CA ILE A 157 12.37 -9.45 2.49
C ILE A 157 13.80 -9.60 1.98
N ASN A 158 14.31 -10.81 1.77
CA ASN A 158 15.73 -11.03 1.43
C ASN A 158 16.18 -10.29 0.14
N GLU A 159 15.31 -10.19 -0.87
CA GLU A 159 15.60 -9.43 -2.09
C GLU A 159 15.75 -7.92 -1.83
N LEU A 160 15.02 -7.39 -0.83
CA LEU A 160 15.24 -6.02 -0.35
C LEU A 160 16.52 -5.94 0.48
N ALA A 161 16.78 -6.93 1.34
CA ALA A 161 17.92 -6.98 2.26
C ALA A 161 19.26 -6.91 1.54
N ILE A 162 19.47 -7.78 0.54
CA ILE A 162 20.71 -7.85 -0.27
C ILE A 162 21.05 -6.50 -0.93
N ARG A 163 20.03 -5.68 -1.18
CA ARG A 163 20.14 -4.39 -1.86
C ARG A 163 20.05 -3.20 -0.91
N GLU A 164 20.00 -3.44 0.39
CA GLU A 164 19.85 -2.39 1.41
C GLU A 164 18.59 -1.51 1.25
N VAL A 165 17.62 -1.95 0.46
CA VAL A 165 16.35 -1.24 0.23
C VAL A 165 15.57 -1.13 1.54
N LYS A 166 15.35 0.09 2.02
CA LYS A 166 14.60 0.37 3.26
C LYS A 166 15.24 -0.28 4.51
N ASN A 167 16.55 -0.15 4.68
CA ASN A 167 17.29 -0.77 5.80
C ASN A 167 17.09 -0.08 7.17
N SER A 168 16.73 1.19 7.21
CA SER A 168 16.60 1.96 8.46
C SER A 168 15.18 2.43 8.71
N THR A 169 14.87 2.72 9.98
CA THR A 169 13.61 3.32 10.43
C THR A 169 13.92 4.61 11.17
N TYR A 170 13.13 5.64 10.94
CA TYR A 170 13.20 6.90 11.67
C TYR A 170 11.78 7.41 11.92
N THR A 171 11.43 7.62 13.19
CA THR A 171 10.07 7.99 13.61
C THR A 171 10.01 9.19 14.56
N ASP A 172 11.14 9.88 14.74
CA ASP A 172 11.27 11.04 15.63
C ASP A 172 11.07 12.38 14.89
N GLY A 173 10.61 12.32 13.64
CA GLY A 173 10.32 13.48 12.82
C GLY A 173 9.13 14.29 13.35
N PRO A 174 9.17 15.63 13.22
CA PRO A 174 8.11 16.50 13.72
C PRO A 174 6.80 16.39 12.92
N THR A 175 6.87 15.90 11.68
CA THR A 175 5.69 15.66 10.85
C THR A 175 5.64 14.20 10.37
N PRO A 176 4.45 13.66 10.05
CA PRO A 176 4.33 12.30 9.49
C PRO A 176 5.17 12.07 8.23
N ARG A 177 5.45 13.11 7.45
CA ARG A 177 6.27 13.02 6.24
C ARG A 177 7.74 12.72 6.55
N ASP A 178 8.23 13.25 7.66
CA ASP A 178 9.62 13.09 8.11
C ASP A 178 9.88 11.68 8.65
N ASN A 179 8.82 10.93 8.95
CA ASN A 179 8.89 9.57 9.46
C ASN A 179 8.90 8.56 8.30
N TYR A 180 9.71 7.52 8.45
CA TYR A 180 9.75 6.39 7.53
C TYR A 180 10.09 5.10 8.27
N TYR A 181 9.48 4.01 7.81
CA TYR A 181 9.77 2.68 8.31
C TYR A 181 10.67 1.94 7.33
N GLY A 182 11.65 1.24 7.89
CA GLY A 182 12.46 0.24 7.19
C GLY A 182 11.86 -1.15 7.35
N ARG A 183 12.54 -2.17 6.81
CA ARG A 183 12.07 -3.57 6.77
C ARG A 183 11.72 -4.11 8.16
N GLN A 184 12.59 -3.92 9.16
CA GLN A 184 12.28 -4.40 10.51
C GLN A 184 11.20 -3.52 11.18
N GLY A 185 11.32 -2.20 11.08
CA GLY A 185 10.38 -1.30 11.73
C GLY A 185 8.94 -1.44 11.23
N ILE A 186 8.73 -1.68 9.93
CA ILE A 186 7.38 -1.89 9.40
C ILE A 186 6.79 -3.21 9.87
N PHE A 187 7.62 -4.24 9.99
CA PHE A 187 7.19 -5.53 10.52
C PHE A 187 6.81 -5.42 11.99
N ASP A 188 7.63 -4.78 12.81
CA ASP A 188 7.34 -4.54 14.23
C ASP A 188 6.05 -3.73 14.40
N LEU A 189 5.86 -2.69 13.58
CA LEU A 189 4.64 -1.88 13.57
C LEU A 189 3.41 -2.71 13.19
N ALA A 190 3.52 -3.56 12.16
CA ALA A 190 2.41 -4.36 11.68
C ALA A 190 2.07 -5.53 12.63
N LYS A 191 3.07 -6.12 13.31
CA LYS A 191 2.87 -7.12 14.37
C LYS A 191 2.19 -6.53 15.61
N ASN A 192 2.43 -5.26 15.91
CA ASN A 192 1.83 -4.60 17.07
C ASN A 192 1.46 -3.14 16.76
N PRO A 193 0.33 -2.89 16.07
CA PRO A 193 -0.10 -1.54 15.73
C PRO A 193 -0.63 -0.77 16.95
N GLN A 194 -0.79 -1.41 18.12
CA GLN A 194 -1.34 -0.80 19.34
C GLN A 194 -2.71 -0.14 19.12
N GLY A 195 -3.55 -0.75 18.28
CA GLY A 195 -4.86 -0.22 17.91
C GLY A 195 -4.83 0.97 16.95
N ARG A 196 -3.65 1.38 16.46
CA ARG A 196 -3.51 2.46 15.49
C ARG A 196 -3.85 1.98 14.09
N ASN A 197 -4.46 2.86 13.30
CA ASN A 197 -4.49 2.72 11.86
C ASN A 197 -3.08 2.96 11.30
N ILE A 198 -2.46 1.92 10.73
CA ILE A 198 -1.09 1.96 10.17
C ILE A 198 -1.08 1.96 8.63
N HIS A 199 -2.23 2.29 8.02
CA HIS A 199 -2.42 2.26 6.58
C HIS A 199 -1.33 3.01 5.82
N HIS A 200 -1.11 4.27 6.21
CA HIS A 200 -0.19 5.14 5.50
C HIS A 200 1.26 4.63 5.60
N GLU A 201 1.66 4.13 6.76
CA GLU A 201 2.98 3.57 7.01
C GLU A 201 3.25 2.33 6.14
N VAL A 202 2.29 1.41 6.06
CA VAL A 202 2.40 0.18 5.24
C VAL A 202 2.39 0.52 3.75
N MET A 203 1.46 1.35 3.29
CA MET A 203 1.37 1.72 1.88
C MET A 203 2.62 2.47 1.41
N LYS A 204 3.11 3.43 2.21
CA LYS A 204 4.37 4.14 1.93
C LYS A 204 5.55 3.17 1.85
N PHE A 205 5.66 2.23 2.80
CA PHE A 205 6.72 1.22 2.76
C PHE A 205 6.66 0.36 1.49
N LEU A 206 5.48 -0.12 1.09
CA LEU A 206 5.31 -0.97 -0.09
C LEU A 206 5.61 -0.22 -1.39
N GLU A 207 5.14 1.03 -1.51
CA GLU A 207 5.40 1.90 -2.67
C GLU A 207 6.89 2.19 -2.82
N GLU A 208 7.54 2.66 -1.75
CA GLU A 208 8.96 3.00 -1.76
C GLU A 208 9.84 1.75 -1.95
N SER A 209 9.53 0.62 -1.30
CA SER A 209 10.29 -0.61 -1.45
C SER A 209 10.26 -1.13 -2.89
N GLY A 210 9.09 -1.10 -3.53
CA GLY A 210 8.94 -1.56 -4.91
C GLY A 210 9.73 -0.70 -5.89
N ILE A 211 9.62 0.62 -5.78
CA ILE A 211 10.32 1.52 -6.71
C ILE A 211 11.84 1.57 -6.46
N PHE A 212 12.29 1.49 -5.19
CA PHE A 212 13.71 1.40 -4.88
C PHE A 212 14.32 0.08 -5.36
N LEU A 213 13.58 -1.02 -5.25
CA LEU A 213 14.01 -2.30 -5.81
C LEU A 213 14.13 -2.21 -7.34
N LEU A 214 13.17 -1.59 -8.04
CA LEU A 214 13.27 -1.34 -9.48
C LEU A 214 14.54 -0.55 -9.82
N CYS A 215 14.86 0.51 -9.07
CA CYS A 215 16.07 1.29 -9.28
C CYS A 215 17.36 0.45 -9.17
N HIS A 216 17.41 -0.59 -8.33
CA HIS A 216 18.58 -1.49 -8.27
C HIS A 216 18.68 -2.46 -9.45
N VAL A 217 17.54 -3.01 -9.89
CA VAL A 217 17.53 -4.18 -10.79
C VAL A 217 17.29 -3.83 -12.26
N THR A 218 17.16 -2.55 -12.58
CA THR A 218 16.94 -2.04 -13.93
C THR A 218 18.04 -1.05 -14.37
N SER A 219 18.09 -0.76 -15.66
CA SER A 219 19.01 0.17 -16.28
C SER A 219 18.85 1.62 -15.79
N ASP A 220 19.82 2.47 -16.10
CA ASP A 220 19.72 3.92 -15.82
C ASP A 220 18.66 4.59 -16.69
N ASP A 221 18.45 4.12 -17.92
CA ASP A 221 17.37 4.58 -18.80
C ASP A 221 16.00 4.29 -18.19
N PHE A 222 15.83 3.11 -17.58
CA PHE A 222 14.62 2.80 -16.83
C PHE A 222 14.47 3.69 -15.59
N GLY A 223 15.56 3.95 -14.87
CA GLY A 223 15.58 4.91 -13.75
C GLY A 223 15.15 6.32 -14.16
N GLN A 224 15.60 6.79 -15.33
CA GLN A 224 15.17 8.06 -15.90
C GLN A 224 13.66 8.05 -16.23
N MET A 225 13.14 6.96 -16.80
CA MET A 225 11.70 6.79 -17.01
C MET A 225 10.92 6.84 -15.68
N LEU A 226 11.43 6.21 -14.61
CA LEU A 226 10.80 6.27 -13.28
C LEU A 226 10.72 7.70 -12.75
N LYS A 227 11.79 8.48 -12.91
CA LYS A 227 11.81 9.91 -12.56
C LYS A 227 10.81 10.72 -13.37
N ASP A 228 10.81 10.55 -14.68
CA ASP A 228 9.96 11.33 -15.60
C ASP A 228 8.47 11.05 -15.39
N THR A 229 8.13 9.87 -14.87
CA THR A 229 6.75 9.42 -14.61
C THR A 229 6.36 9.43 -13.13
N HIS A 230 7.25 9.86 -12.23
CA HIS A 230 6.98 9.83 -10.80
C HIS A 230 5.88 10.85 -10.42
N PRO A 231 4.77 10.44 -9.77
CA PRO A 231 3.65 11.34 -9.48
C PRO A 231 4.02 12.53 -8.59
N GLU A 232 5.06 12.40 -7.76
CA GLU A 232 5.54 13.48 -6.89
C GLU A 232 6.59 14.38 -7.55
N GLY A 233 7.01 14.09 -8.79
CA GLY A 233 7.97 14.91 -9.54
C GLY A 233 9.39 14.91 -8.98
N HIS A 234 9.74 13.96 -8.11
CA HIS A 234 11.09 13.73 -7.61
C HIS A 234 11.70 12.48 -8.25
N ASP A 235 13.02 12.35 -8.15
CA ASP A 235 13.77 11.21 -8.65
C ASP A 235 13.82 10.10 -7.59
N PRO A 236 13.05 9.00 -7.74
CA PRO A 236 12.98 7.96 -6.72
C PRO A 236 14.31 7.22 -6.56
N CYS A 237 15.10 7.10 -7.63
CA CYS A 237 16.39 6.41 -7.58
C CYS A 237 17.47 7.26 -6.90
N GLN A 238 17.39 8.60 -7.02
CA GLN A 238 18.21 9.50 -6.23
C GLN A 238 17.83 9.48 -4.75
N VAL A 239 16.54 9.48 -4.42
CA VAL A 239 16.03 9.42 -3.04
C VAL A 239 16.39 8.09 -2.37
N ALA A 240 16.47 7.00 -3.13
CA ALA A 240 16.92 5.71 -2.66
C ALA A 240 18.41 5.68 -2.26
N GLU A 241 19.17 6.74 -2.56
CA GLU A 241 20.62 6.87 -2.26
C GLU A 241 21.44 5.68 -2.81
N ILE A 242 21.04 5.12 -3.95
CA ILE A 242 21.67 3.95 -4.55
C ILE A 242 23.04 4.32 -5.10
N THR A 243 24.09 3.88 -4.41
CA THR A 243 25.48 4.06 -4.85
C THR A 243 25.97 2.94 -5.78
N SER A 244 25.33 1.76 -5.71
CA SER A 244 25.64 0.60 -6.54
C SER A 244 24.38 -0.23 -6.82
N LYS A 245 24.18 -0.57 -8.09
CA LYS A 245 23.10 -1.45 -8.54
C LYS A 245 23.49 -2.92 -8.39
N VAL A 246 22.58 -3.71 -7.83
CA VAL A 246 22.77 -5.16 -7.66
C VAL A 246 21.62 -5.85 -8.41
N PRO A 247 21.89 -6.51 -9.55
CA PRO A 247 20.86 -7.22 -10.33
C PRO A 247 20.34 -8.45 -9.58
N PHE A 248 19.32 -9.11 -10.13
CA PHE A 248 18.85 -10.43 -9.65
C PHE A 248 19.84 -11.54 -9.92
#